data_AF-A0A672LN13-F1
#
_entry.id   AF-A0A672LN13-F1
#
_cell.length_a   1.000
_cell.length_b   1.000
_cell.length_c   1.000
_cell.angle_alpha   90.00
_cell.angle_beta   90.00
_cell.angle_gamma   90.00
#
_symmetry.space_group_name_H-M   'P 1'
#
loop_
_entity.id
_entity.type
_entity.pdbx_description
1 polymer ?
#
loop_
_entity_poly.entity_id
_entity_poly.type
_entity_poly.pdbx_seq_one_letter_code
_entity_poly.pdbx_strand_id
1 'polypeptide(L)'
;THYYLVMELVSGGELFDRILDRGVYTEKDASHVIKQVLEAVSYLHQNSIVHRDLKPENLLYYSPDESAKIMISDFGLSKMADHGVMSTACGTPGYVAPEVLAQKPYSKAVDCWSIGVITYILLSGYPPFYEENETRLFSKIMKAEYAFHSPYWDEISESAKDFIRHMLEKNPNKRFTTEQALGHPWISGDTAHNDNIVHSVCEQMQKNFAKSKWKRVINATVVVSHMRRLQLAHADPPAPNTPTTAPVSMGMCVLSIMGWVCSGRYLSEPA
;
A
#
# COMPACT_ATOMS: atom_id res chain seq x y z
N THR A 1 28.21 -7.14 10.88
CA THR A 1 27.23 -8.23 11.02
C THR A 1 26.19 -8.07 9.92
N HIS A 2 25.89 -9.14 9.18
CA HIS A 2 24.87 -9.12 8.12
C HIS A 2 23.67 -9.95 8.56
N TYR A 3 22.47 -9.50 8.20
CA TYR A 3 21.21 -10.22 8.40
C TYR A 3 20.70 -10.67 7.04
N TYR A 4 20.28 -11.93 6.94
CA TYR A 4 19.70 -12.52 5.73
C TYR A 4 18.28 -12.98 6.04
N LEU A 5 17.30 -12.50 5.27
CA LEU A 5 15.91 -12.90 5.35
C LEU A 5 15.61 -13.80 4.14
N VAL A 6 15.34 -15.08 4.38
CA VAL A 6 14.93 -16.02 3.34
C VAL A 6 13.41 -16.03 3.28
N MET A 7 12.86 -15.65 2.13
CA MET A 7 11.41 -15.47 1.91
C MET A 7 10.99 -16.18 0.62
N GLU A 8 9.69 -16.38 0.46
CA GLU A 8 9.11 -16.90 -0.77
C GLU A 8 9.35 -15.94 -1.95
N LEU A 9 9.68 -16.51 -3.11
CA LEU A 9 9.92 -15.73 -4.32
C LEU A 9 8.58 -15.32 -4.95
N VAL A 10 8.31 -14.02 -4.99
CA VAL A 10 7.16 -13.43 -5.68
C VAL A 10 7.63 -12.91 -7.04
N SER A 11 7.11 -13.47 -8.13
CA SER A 11 7.64 -13.27 -9.50
C SER A 11 6.62 -12.73 -10.50
N GLY A 12 5.37 -12.49 -10.08
CA GLY A 12 4.29 -12.01 -10.96
C GLY A 12 4.29 -10.51 -11.25
N GLY A 13 5.18 -9.74 -10.64
CA GLY A 13 5.31 -8.30 -10.87
C GLY A 13 4.32 -7.43 -10.08
N GLU A 14 4.40 -6.12 -10.30
CA GLU A 14 3.58 -5.10 -9.63
C GLU A 14 2.14 -5.11 -10.16
N LEU A 15 1.17 -4.83 -9.29
CA LEU A 15 -0.26 -4.81 -9.61
C LEU A 15 -0.60 -3.98 -10.86
N PHE A 16 -0.07 -2.76 -10.97
CA PHE A 16 -0.40 -1.87 -12.08
C PHE A 16 0.21 -2.26 -13.41
N ASP A 17 1.43 -2.82 -13.42
CA ASP A 17 2.05 -3.24 -14.67
C ASP A 17 1.18 -4.32 -15.33
N ARG A 18 0.59 -5.22 -14.53
CA ARG A 18 -0.33 -6.25 -15.04
C ARG A 18 -1.64 -5.70 -15.62
N ILE A 19 -2.17 -4.64 -15.01
CA ILE A 19 -3.39 -3.98 -15.49
C ILE A 19 -3.13 -3.36 -16.87
N LEU A 20 -1.96 -2.74 -17.05
CA LEU A 20 -1.55 -2.13 -18.31
C LEU A 20 -1.37 -3.18 -19.44
N ASP A 21 -0.96 -4.41 -19.10
CA ASP A 21 -0.66 -5.46 -20.09
C ASP A 21 -1.91 -6.24 -20.58
N ARG A 22 -2.99 -6.32 -19.79
CA ARG A 22 -4.15 -7.18 -20.07
C ARG A 22 -5.09 -6.68 -21.17
N GLY A 23 -5.05 -5.40 -21.52
CA GLY A 23 -5.90 -4.80 -22.57
C GLY A 23 -7.41 -4.73 -22.25
N VAL A 24 -7.90 -5.43 -21.23
CA VAL A 24 -9.25 -5.33 -20.65
C VAL A 24 -9.11 -5.24 -19.13
N TYR A 25 -9.83 -4.31 -18.52
CA TYR A 25 -9.83 -4.10 -17.07
C TYR A 25 -11.16 -3.47 -16.66
N THR A 26 -11.82 -4.09 -15.69
CA THR A 26 -13.17 -3.73 -15.24
C THR A 26 -13.19 -3.33 -13.77
N GLU A 27 -14.27 -2.71 -13.33
CA GLU A 27 -14.50 -2.46 -11.90
C GLU A 27 -14.55 -3.76 -11.09
N LYS A 28 -15.08 -4.84 -11.69
CA LYS A 28 -15.07 -6.18 -11.09
C LYS A 28 -13.66 -6.73 -10.89
N ASP A 29 -12.73 -6.50 -11.82
CA ASP A 29 -11.32 -6.88 -11.63
C ASP A 29 -10.69 -6.14 -10.44
N ALA A 30 -10.94 -4.83 -10.35
CA ALA A 30 -10.49 -4.01 -9.23
C ALA A 30 -11.05 -4.51 -7.89
N SER A 31 -12.35 -4.83 -7.84
CA SER A 31 -13.01 -5.37 -6.66
C SER A 31 -12.38 -6.69 -6.21
N HIS A 32 -12.09 -7.63 -7.12
CA HIS A 32 -11.42 -8.89 -6.79
C HIS A 32 -10.01 -8.69 -6.22
N VAL A 33 -9.25 -7.73 -6.75
CA VAL A 33 -7.93 -7.38 -6.22
C VAL A 33 -8.07 -6.81 -4.81
N ILE A 34 -8.96 -5.84 -4.61
CA ILE A 34 -9.17 -5.21 -3.30
C ILE A 34 -9.68 -6.21 -2.27
N LYS A 35 -10.52 -7.17 -2.66
CA LYS A 35 -10.96 -8.26 -1.80
C LYS A 35 -9.79 -9.07 -1.24
N GLN A 36 -8.85 -9.49 -2.10
CA GLN A 36 -7.65 -10.22 -1.65
C GLN A 36 -6.76 -9.39 -0.72
N VAL A 37 -6.62 -8.09 -1.01
CA VAL A 37 -5.87 -7.16 -0.14
C VAL A 37 -6.57 -7.04 1.23
N LEU A 38 -7.89 -6.87 1.26
CA LEU A 38 -8.68 -6.81 2.49
C LEU A 38 -8.58 -8.10 3.31
N GLU A 39 -8.64 -9.26 2.67
CA GLU A 39 -8.48 -10.57 3.33
C GLU A 39 -7.09 -10.69 3.99
N ALA A 40 -6.03 -10.35 3.26
CA ALA A 40 -4.67 -10.36 3.78
C ALA A 40 -4.48 -9.36 4.94
N VAL A 41 -5.00 -8.15 4.83
CA VAL A 41 -4.91 -7.14 5.89
C VAL A 41 -5.78 -7.50 7.10
N SER A 42 -6.97 -8.07 6.89
CA SER A 42 -7.81 -8.58 7.99
C SER A 42 -7.05 -9.64 8.78
N TYR A 43 -6.34 -10.56 8.11
CA TYR A 43 -5.49 -11.53 8.78
C TYR A 43 -4.38 -10.87 9.62
N LEU A 44 -3.68 -9.86 9.09
CA LEU A 44 -2.69 -9.11 9.87
C LEU A 44 -3.32 -8.46 11.10
N HIS A 45 -4.47 -7.80 10.90
CA HIS A 45 -5.21 -7.12 11.94
C HIS A 45 -5.69 -8.07 13.04
N GLN A 46 -6.16 -9.26 12.70
CA GLN A 46 -6.55 -10.29 13.67
C GLN A 46 -5.37 -10.76 14.52
N ASN A 47 -4.16 -10.75 13.95
CA ASN A 47 -2.91 -11.05 14.66
C ASN A 47 -2.26 -9.81 15.31
N SER A 48 -3.01 -8.72 15.45
CA SER A 48 -2.52 -7.45 16.04
C SER A 48 -1.31 -6.86 15.30
N ILE A 49 -1.18 -7.10 14.01
CA ILE A 49 -0.15 -6.50 13.14
C ILE A 49 -0.79 -5.38 12.32
N VAL A 50 -0.11 -4.23 12.24
CA VAL A 50 -0.49 -3.11 11.37
C VAL A 50 0.63 -2.91 10.35
N HIS A 51 0.28 -2.86 9.06
CA HIS A 51 1.25 -2.81 7.96
C HIS A 51 1.91 -1.43 7.82
N ARG A 52 1.12 -0.35 7.81
CA ARG A 52 1.52 1.08 7.79
C ARG A 52 2.12 1.63 6.51
N ASP A 53 2.63 0.78 5.63
CA ASP A 53 3.16 1.21 4.33
C ASP A 53 2.43 0.51 3.18
N LEU A 54 1.11 0.39 3.27
CA LEU A 54 0.34 -0.14 2.14
C LEU A 54 0.37 0.88 1.00
N LYS A 55 0.89 0.44 -0.13
CA LYS A 55 0.99 1.19 -1.37
C LYS A 55 1.04 0.20 -2.53
N PRO A 56 0.72 0.62 -3.75
CA PRO A 56 0.68 -0.28 -4.90
C PRO A 56 1.99 -1.02 -5.17
N GLU A 57 3.13 -0.40 -4.89
CA GLU A 57 4.46 -1.02 -5.03
C GLU A 57 4.66 -2.21 -4.08
N ASN A 58 3.88 -2.29 -3.00
CA ASN A 58 3.89 -3.37 -2.03
C ASN A 58 2.80 -4.44 -2.29
N LEU A 59 2.08 -4.33 -3.42
CA LEU A 59 1.07 -5.30 -3.86
C LEU A 59 1.57 -6.01 -5.12
N LEU A 60 1.99 -7.25 -4.95
CA LEU A 60 2.65 -8.04 -5.99
C LEU A 60 1.83 -9.27 -6.35
N TYR A 61 1.81 -9.65 -7.61
CA TYR A 61 1.26 -10.94 -8.01
C TYR A 61 2.24 -12.06 -7.67
N TYR A 62 1.73 -13.15 -7.10
CA TYR A 62 2.54 -14.31 -6.70
C TYR A 62 3.37 -14.87 -7.87
N SER A 63 2.72 -15.10 -9.01
CA SER A 63 3.32 -15.61 -10.24
C SER A 63 2.77 -14.84 -11.47
N PRO A 64 3.39 -15.01 -12.65
CA PRO A 64 2.90 -14.38 -13.88
C PRO A 64 1.52 -14.91 -14.34
N ASP A 65 1.11 -16.09 -13.87
CA ASP A 65 -0.12 -16.80 -14.28
C ASP A 65 -1.36 -15.96 -14.08
N GLU A 66 -2.26 -15.88 -15.08
CA GLU A 66 -3.46 -15.01 -15.06
C GLU A 66 -4.31 -15.06 -13.78
N SER A 67 -4.39 -16.23 -13.13
CA SER A 67 -5.13 -16.44 -11.88
C SER A 67 -4.32 -16.23 -10.61
N ALA A 68 -3.09 -15.70 -10.71
CA ALA A 68 -2.21 -15.49 -9.58
C ALA A 68 -2.84 -14.59 -8.51
N LYS A 69 -2.68 -15.00 -7.24
CA LYS A 69 -3.11 -14.23 -6.08
C LYS A 69 -2.24 -13.00 -5.85
N ILE A 70 -2.82 -11.99 -5.19
CA ILE A 70 -2.09 -10.83 -4.68
C ILE A 70 -1.38 -11.20 -3.37
N MET A 71 -0.14 -10.75 -3.24
CA MET A 71 0.69 -10.85 -2.05
C MET A 71 1.06 -9.44 -1.59
N ILE A 72 0.97 -9.20 -0.28
CA ILE A 72 1.47 -7.99 0.35
C ILE A 72 2.95 -8.21 0.69
N SER A 73 3.82 -7.34 0.18
CA SER A 73 5.25 -7.36 0.44
C SER A 73 5.70 -6.20 1.33
N ASP A 74 6.92 -6.29 1.84
CA ASP A 74 7.59 -5.24 2.63
C ASP A 74 6.92 -4.87 3.96
N PHE A 75 7.09 -5.77 4.92
CA PHE A 75 6.73 -5.56 6.32
C PHE A 75 7.76 -4.75 7.12
N GLY A 76 8.71 -4.06 6.45
CA GLY A 76 9.82 -3.35 7.09
C GLY A 76 9.39 -2.24 8.06
N LEU A 77 8.16 -1.73 7.90
CA LEU A 77 7.54 -0.73 8.77
C LEU A 77 6.40 -1.30 9.63
N SER A 78 6.13 -2.61 9.54
CA SER A 78 5.10 -3.26 10.33
C SER A 78 5.48 -3.30 11.82
N LYS A 79 4.49 -3.23 12.70
CA LYS A 79 4.73 -3.37 14.15
C LYS A 79 3.50 -3.88 14.87
N MET A 80 3.75 -4.74 15.86
CA MET A 80 2.74 -5.33 16.75
C MET A 80 2.03 -4.25 17.56
N ALA A 81 0.70 -4.29 17.55
CA ALA A 81 -0.19 -3.42 18.29
C ALA A 81 -0.29 -3.79 19.78
N ASP A 82 0.85 -4.03 20.45
CA ASP A 82 0.85 -4.26 21.89
C ASP A 82 0.96 -2.92 22.64
N HIS A 83 -0.13 -2.61 23.35
CA HIS A 83 -0.26 -1.55 24.36
C HIS A 83 0.34 -0.18 24.02
N GLY A 84 -0.34 0.56 23.14
CA GLY A 84 -0.20 2.01 23.12
C GLY A 84 -0.27 2.64 21.73
N VAL A 85 -0.97 3.78 21.72
CA VAL A 85 -0.78 4.93 20.83
C VAL A 85 0.61 4.95 20.17
N MET A 86 0.66 4.76 18.86
CA MET A 86 1.92 4.82 18.09
C MET A 86 2.04 6.16 17.38
N SER A 87 3.23 6.77 17.35
CA SER A 87 3.44 8.18 16.97
C SER A 87 4.50 8.44 15.89
N THR A 88 5.10 7.41 15.29
CA THR A 88 6.16 7.60 14.27
C THR A 88 5.54 7.83 12.88
N ALA A 89 5.85 8.97 12.25
CA ALA A 89 5.48 9.26 10.86
C ALA A 89 6.39 8.47 9.90
N CYS A 90 5.84 7.48 9.21
CA CYS A 90 6.50 6.71 8.16
C CYS A 90 5.47 6.46 7.03
N GLY A 91 5.92 6.48 5.76
CA GLY A 91 5.08 6.21 4.57
C GLY A 91 5.27 7.21 3.42
N THR A 92 4.85 6.82 2.21
CA THR A 92 4.79 7.72 1.04
C THR A 92 3.58 8.65 1.20
N PRO A 93 3.73 10.00 1.24
CA PRO A 93 2.71 10.86 1.84
C PRO A 93 1.30 10.76 1.25
N GLY A 94 1.16 10.43 -0.03
CA GLY A 94 -0.14 10.30 -0.70
C GLY A 94 -1.03 9.15 -0.20
N TYR A 95 -0.47 8.16 0.51
CA TYR A 95 -1.19 6.98 1.02
C TYR A 95 -1.37 6.99 2.53
N VAL A 96 -0.82 8.01 3.21
CA VAL A 96 -0.78 8.11 4.68
C VAL A 96 -2.09 8.69 5.21
N ALA A 97 -2.61 8.10 6.28
CA ALA A 97 -3.85 8.54 6.91
C ALA A 97 -3.70 9.90 7.63
N PRO A 98 -4.79 10.70 7.75
CA PRO A 98 -4.77 12.01 8.39
C PRO A 98 -4.22 11.98 9.82
N GLU A 99 -4.58 10.97 10.61
CA GLU A 99 -4.13 10.82 11.99
C GLU A 99 -2.62 10.57 12.12
N VAL A 100 -1.98 9.93 11.12
CA VAL A 100 -0.53 9.72 11.09
C VAL A 100 0.18 11.04 10.81
N LEU A 101 -0.31 11.83 9.86
CA LEU A 101 0.23 13.18 9.59
C LEU A 101 0.03 14.12 10.78
N ALA A 102 -1.08 13.96 11.50
CA ALA A 102 -1.37 14.70 12.73
C ALA A 102 -0.51 14.27 13.94
N GLN A 103 0.40 13.30 13.76
CA GLN A 103 1.19 12.67 14.83
C GLN A 103 0.33 12.18 16.00
N LYS A 104 -0.91 11.77 15.70
CA LYS A 104 -1.82 11.20 16.69
C LYS A 104 -1.55 9.70 16.83
N PRO A 105 -1.97 9.11 17.96
CA PRO A 105 -2.23 7.68 18.01
C PRO A 105 -2.97 7.19 16.77
N TYR A 106 -2.37 6.20 16.13
CA TYR A 106 -3.01 5.48 15.05
C TYR A 106 -3.23 4.02 15.41
N SER A 107 -4.20 3.41 14.72
CA SER A 107 -4.63 2.02 14.90
C SER A 107 -4.58 1.28 13.56
N LYS A 108 -5.16 0.08 13.51
CA LYS A 108 -5.43 -0.70 12.31
C LYS A 108 -6.13 0.10 11.18
N ALA A 109 -6.88 1.15 11.54
CA ALA A 109 -7.61 1.99 10.58
C ALA A 109 -6.74 2.72 9.55
N VAL A 110 -5.43 2.87 9.78
CA VAL A 110 -4.52 3.49 8.80
C VAL A 110 -4.34 2.64 7.55
N ASP A 111 -4.32 1.31 7.71
CA ASP A 111 -4.23 0.40 6.58
C ASP A 111 -5.51 0.49 5.73
N CYS A 112 -6.68 0.63 6.36
CA CYS A 112 -7.96 0.85 5.65
C CYS A 112 -7.95 2.14 4.83
N TRP A 113 -7.36 3.23 5.34
CA TRP A 113 -7.20 4.46 4.57
C TRP A 113 -6.35 4.23 3.33
N SER A 114 -5.20 3.57 3.49
CA SER A 114 -4.31 3.26 2.37
C SER A 114 -5.00 2.37 1.32
N ILE A 115 -5.80 1.37 1.73
CA ILE A 115 -6.62 0.57 0.81
C ILE A 115 -7.64 1.44 0.06
N GLY A 116 -8.27 2.42 0.72
CA GLY A 116 -9.15 3.40 0.07
C GLY A 116 -8.43 4.21 -1.01
N VAL A 117 -7.20 4.67 -0.73
CA VAL A 117 -6.36 5.39 -1.71
C VAL A 117 -6.00 4.49 -2.89
N ILE A 118 -5.60 3.24 -2.63
CA ILE A 118 -5.27 2.25 -3.67
C ILE A 118 -6.49 1.97 -4.55
N THR A 119 -7.67 1.78 -3.93
CA THR A 119 -8.93 1.54 -4.65
C THR A 119 -9.29 2.70 -5.57
N TYR A 120 -9.15 3.94 -5.09
CA TYR A 120 -9.37 5.14 -5.89
C TYR A 120 -8.48 5.15 -7.14
N ILE A 121 -7.19 4.83 -6.97
CA ILE A 121 -6.23 4.81 -8.09
C ILE A 121 -6.54 3.67 -9.05
N LEU A 122 -6.93 2.50 -8.56
CA LEU A 122 -7.28 1.36 -9.40
C LEU A 122 -8.46 1.66 -10.32
N LEU A 123 -9.42 2.47 -9.88
CA LEU A 123 -10.63 2.80 -10.66
C LEU A 123 -10.48 4.03 -11.56
N SER A 124 -9.54 4.92 -11.28
CA SER A 124 -9.43 6.21 -11.99
C SER A 124 -8.07 6.47 -12.64
N GLY A 125 -7.04 5.71 -12.25
CA GLY A 125 -5.66 5.88 -12.72
C GLY A 125 -4.92 7.10 -12.17
N TYR A 126 -5.48 7.81 -11.19
CA TYR A 126 -4.83 8.95 -10.51
C TYR A 126 -5.09 8.93 -9.00
N PRO A 127 -4.22 9.55 -8.17
CA PRO A 127 -4.40 9.57 -6.72
C PRO A 127 -5.50 10.55 -6.28
N PRO A 128 -6.27 10.24 -5.21
CA PRO A 128 -7.31 11.13 -4.68
C PRO A 128 -6.76 12.44 -4.14
N PHE A 129 -5.50 12.41 -3.65
CA PHE A 129 -4.80 13.57 -3.13
C PHE A 129 -3.55 13.83 -3.95
N TYR A 130 -3.52 14.95 -4.66
CA TYR A 130 -2.35 15.41 -5.41
C TYR A 130 -2.25 16.93 -5.35
N GLU A 131 -1.06 17.42 -5.01
CA GLU A 131 -0.67 18.82 -5.05
C GLU A 131 0.82 18.90 -5.37
N GLU A 132 1.25 19.98 -6.03
CA GLU A 132 2.67 20.24 -6.27
C GLU A 132 3.40 20.65 -4.98
N ASN A 133 2.67 21.31 -4.07
CA ASN A 133 3.19 21.76 -2.79
C ASN A 133 2.81 20.77 -1.68
N GLU A 134 3.79 20.25 -0.96
CA GLU A 134 3.57 19.27 0.11
C GLU A 134 2.67 19.78 1.24
N THR A 135 2.80 21.05 1.63
CA THR A 135 1.92 21.65 2.65
C THR A 135 0.46 21.65 2.21
N ARG A 136 0.19 21.90 0.91
CA ARG A 136 -1.17 21.80 0.35
C ARG A 136 -1.64 20.36 0.27
N LEU A 137 -0.77 19.43 -0.12
CA LEU A 137 -1.07 17.99 -0.12
C LEU A 137 -1.50 17.52 1.28
N PHE A 138 -0.70 17.85 2.31
CA PHE A 138 -1.01 17.48 3.69
C PHE A 138 -2.29 18.13 4.16
N SER A 139 -2.54 19.39 3.79
CA SER A 139 -3.80 20.08 4.09
C SER A 139 -5.02 19.35 3.51
N LYS A 140 -4.95 18.91 2.25
CA LYS A 140 -6.02 18.12 1.61
C LYS A 140 -6.23 16.78 2.31
N ILE A 141 -5.16 16.03 2.59
CA ILE A 141 -5.23 14.75 3.31
C ILE A 141 -5.85 14.96 4.69
N MET A 142 -5.37 15.94 5.46
CA MET A 142 -5.86 16.27 6.80
C MET A 142 -7.34 16.67 6.83
N LYS A 143 -7.87 17.18 5.71
CA LYS A 143 -9.28 17.52 5.54
C LYS A 143 -10.10 16.38 4.90
N ALA A 144 -9.47 15.31 4.45
CA ALA A 144 -10.05 14.29 3.57
C ALA A 144 -10.73 14.93 2.34
N GLU A 145 -10.07 15.92 1.74
CA GLU A 145 -10.58 16.68 0.61
C GLU A 145 -10.17 16.02 -0.71
N TYR A 146 -11.06 15.18 -1.24
CA TYR A 146 -10.97 14.56 -2.55
C TYR A 146 -12.33 14.65 -3.26
N ALA A 147 -12.35 14.43 -4.57
CA ALA A 147 -13.57 14.42 -5.37
C ALA A 147 -13.52 13.32 -6.43
N PHE A 148 -14.69 12.92 -6.92
CA PHE A 148 -14.84 12.00 -8.04
C PHE A 148 -15.02 12.83 -9.32
N HIS A 149 -13.91 13.21 -9.96
CA HIS A 149 -13.93 14.17 -11.07
C HIS A 149 -14.48 13.55 -12.37
N SER A 150 -15.40 14.25 -13.02
CA SER A 150 -15.79 13.98 -14.41
C SER A 150 -14.61 14.31 -15.35
N PRO A 151 -14.43 13.57 -16.47
CA PRO A 151 -15.25 12.43 -16.91
C PRO A 151 -14.86 11.08 -16.29
N TYR A 152 -13.75 11.02 -15.53
CA TYR A 152 -13.12 9.77 -15.12
C TYR A 152 -13.98 8.87 -14.22
N TRP A 153 -14.89 9.48 -13.47
CA TRP A 153 -15.77 8.78 -12.51
C TRP A 153 -17.21 8.66 -12.97
N ASP A 154 -17.54 9.11 -14.19
CA ASP A 154 -18.92 9.16 -14.68
C ASP A 154 -19.46 7.74 -14.94
N GLU A 155 -18.59 6.83 -15.39
CA GLU A 155 -18.92 5.42 -15.68
C GLU A 155 -18.69 4.48 -14.49
N ILE A 156 -18.04 4.95 -13.43
CA ILE A 156 -17.76 4.15 -12.23
C ILE A 156 -19.02 4.09 -11.35
N SER A 157 -19.35 2.89 -10.86
CA SER A 157 -20.57 2.69 -10.06
C SER A 157 -20.60 3.58 -8.80
N GLU A 158 -21.80 3.99 -8.39
CA GLU A 158 -21.95 4.64 -7.08
C GLU A 158 -21.59 3.70 -5.93
N SER A 159 -21.65 2.38 -6.11
CA SER A 159 -21.25 1.42 -5.08
C SER A 159 -19.74 1.45 -4.84
N ALA A 160 -18.92 1.55 -5.89
CA ALA A 160 -17.48 1.77 -5.76
C ALA A 160 -17.16 3.10 -5.05
N LYS A 161 -17.84 4.18 -5.44
CA LYS A 161 -17.66 5.49 -4.82
C LYS A 161 -18.06 5.47 -3.34
N ASP A 162 -19.15 4.78 -3.00
CA ASP A 162 -19.61 4.60 -1.63
C ASP A 162 -18.61 3.80 -0.80
N PHE A 163 -18.06 2.71 -1.34
CA PHE A 163 -16.98 1.96 -0.72
C PHE A 163 -15.78 2.86 -0.39
N ILE A 164 -15.33 3.66 -1.36
CA ILE A 164 -14.21 4.60 -1.18
C ILE A 164 -14.52 5.65 -0.10
N ARG A 165 -15.75 6.18 -0.05
CA ARG A 165 -16.15 7.15 0.98
C ARG A 165 -16.00 6.58 2.38
N HIS A 166 -16.39 5.33 2.59
CA HIS A 166 -16.25 4.64 3.88
C HIS A 166 -14.79 4.35 4.25
N MET A 167 -13.93 4.07 3.27
CA MET A 167 -12.49 3.81 3.48
C MET A 167 -11.69 5.10 3.69
N LEU A 168 -12.05 6.19 3.01
CA LEU A 168 -11.44 7.53 3.13
C LEU A 168 -12.19 8.42 4.13
N GLU A 169 -12.86 7.83 5.11
CA GLU A 169 -13.47 8.57 6.22
C GLU A 169 -12.37 9.14 7.14
N LYS A 170 -12.44 10.45 7.37
CA LYS A 170 -11.44 11.20 8.15
C LYS A 170 -11.38 10.71 9.60
N ASN A 171 -12.52 10.41 10.21
CA ASN A 171 -12.56 9.93 11.58
C ASN A 171 -12.24 8.42 11.62
N PRO A 172 -11.08 8.00 12.18
CA PRO A 172 -10.68 6.60 12.18
C PRO A 172 -11.66 5.68 12.94
N ASN A 173 -12.51 6.22 13.82
CA ASN A 173 -13.53 5.44 14.53
C ASN A 173 -14.81 5.21 13.71
N LYS A 174 -14.99 5.97 12.62
CA LYS A 174 -16.10 5.82 11.66
C LYS A 174 -15.66 5.14 10.37
N ARG A 175 -14.36 5.16 10.08
CA ARG A 175 -13.74 4.49 8.95
C ARG A 175 -13.98 2.99 9.05
N PHE A 176 -14.27 2.36 7.92
CA PHE A 176 -14.50 0.93 7.87
C PHE A 176 -13.29 0.15 8.37
N THR A 177 -13.57 -0.90 9.16
CA THR A 177 -12.62 -1.97 9.40
C THR A 177 -12.55 -2.90 8.18
N THR A 178 -11.54 -3.76 8.12
CA THR A 178 -11.43 -4.77 7.07
C THR A 178 -12.65 -5.69 7.00
N GLU A 179 -13.24 -6.03 8.15
CA GLU A 179 -14.42 -6.90 8.24
C GLU A 179 -15.66 -6.20 7.65
N GLN A 180 -15.85 -4.91 7.96
CA GLN A 180 -16.93 -4.11 7.39
C GLN A 180 -16.75 -3.92 5.88
N ALA A 181 -15.53 -3.65 5.43
CA ALA A 181 -15.18 -3.49 4.02
C ALA A 181 -15.41 -4.79 3.23
N LEU A 182 -15.05 -5.95 3.78
CA LEU A 182 -15.31 -7.25 3.15
C LEU A 182 -16.80 -7.54 2.99
N GLY A 183 -17.65 -7.04 3.89
CA GLY A 183 -19.10 -7.16 3.79
C GLY A 183 -19.79 -6.12 2.90
N HIS A 184 -19.03 -5.18 2.30
CA HIS A 184 -19.61 -4.14 1.46
C HIS A 184 -20.13 -4.73 0.13
N PRO A 185 -21.27 -4.27 -0.43
CA PRO A 185 -21.84 -4.80 -1.67
C PRO A 185 -20.89 -4.78 -2.87
N TRP A 186 -20.03 -3.75 -2.95
CA TRP A 186 -19.00 -3.65 -3.99
C TRP A 186 -17.96 -4.78 -3.96
N ILE A 187 -17.72 -5.36 -2.78
CA ILE A 187 -16.71 -6.41 -2.56
C ILE A 187 -17.35 -7.81 -2.52
N SER A 188 -18.50 -7.94 -1.87
CA SER A 188 -19.14 -9.24 -1.59
C SER A 188 -20.38 -9.54 -2.44
N GLY A 189 -20.94 -8.54 -3.11
CA GLY A 189 -22.11 -8.66 -3.97
C GLY A 189 -21.78 -8.45 -5.44
N ASP A 190 -22.81 -8.09 -6.21
CA ASP A 190 -22.75 -7.96 -7.67
C ASP A 190 -22.86 -6.49 -8.14
N THR A 191 -22.52 -5.52 -7.29
CA THR A 191 -22.65 -4.09 -7.64
C THR A 191 -21.44 -3.53 -8.39
N ALA A 192 -20.35 -4.29 -8.50
CA ALA A 192 -19.20 -3.91 -9.32
C ALA A 192 -19.50 -4.14 -10.82
N HIS A 193 -19.34 -3.10 -11.63
CA HIS A 193 -19.64 -3.17 -13.06
C HIS A 193 -18.63 -4.04 -13.85
N ASN A 194 -19.10 -4.63 -14.94
CA ASN A 194 -18.28 -5.42 -15.88
C ASN A 194 -17.84 -4.62 -17.11
N ASP A 195 -18.15 -3.32 -17.14
CA ASP A 195 -17.77 -2.46 -18.25
C ASP A 195 -16.26 -2.25 -18.28
N ASN A 196 -15.69 -2.21 -19.48
CA ASN A 196 -14.26 -2.08 -19.67
C ASN A 196 -13.82 -0.63 -19.46
N ILE A 197 -13.17 -0.36 -18.33
CA ILE A 197 -12.67 0.97 -17.95
C ILE A 197 -11.19 1.17 -18.31
N VAL A 198 -10.54 0.17 -18.91
CA VAL A 198 -9.09 0.12 -19.17
C VAL A 198 -8.57 1.34 -19.92
N HIS A 199 -9.29 1.87 -20.92
CA HIS A 199 -8.79 2.97 -21.75
C HIS A 199 -8.62 4.26 -20.92
N SER A 200 -9.66 4.63 -20.18
CA SER A 200 -9.64 5.80 -19.28
C SER A 200 -8.59 5.63 -18.18
N VAL A 201 -8.53 4.45 -17.56
CA VAL A 201 -7.61 4.16 -16.46
C VAL A 201 -6.16 4.12 -16.92
N CYS A 202 -5.83 3.40 -17.99
CA CYS A 202 -4.46 3.24 -18.48
C CYS A 202 -3.87 4.56 -18.96
N GLU A 203 -4.64 5.40 -19.65
CA GLU A 203 -4.17 6.72 -20.10
C GLU A 203 -3.76 7.59 -18.89
N GLN A 204 -4.57 7.59 -17.84
CA GLN A 204 -4.25 8.32 -16.61
C GLN A 204 -3.09 7.69 -15.86
N MET A 205 -3.07 6.36 -15.73
CA MET A 205 -1.98 5.65 -15.08
C MET A 205 -0.65 5.91 -15.79
N GLN A 206 -0.59 5.84 -17.12
CA GLN A 206 0.63 6.14 -17.86
C GLN A 206 1.08 7.58 -17.64
N LYS A 207 0.17 8.57 -17.67
CA LYS A 207 0.52 9.98 -17.40
C LYS A 207 1.01 10.23 -15.98
N ASN A 208 0.43 9.55 -14.99
CA ASN A 208 0.71 9.77 -13.57
C ASN A 208 1.88 8.92 -13.06
N PHE A 209 1.98 7.66 -13.49
CA PHE A 209 3.05 6.75 -13.12
C PHE A 209 4.29 6.87 -14.01
N ALA A 210 4.20 7.40 -15.24
CA ALA A 210 5.41 7.86 -15.92
C ALA A 210 6.10 8.95 -15.09
N LYS A 211 5.37 9.93 -14.56
CA LYS A 211 5.98 10.91 -13.63
C LYS A 211 6.63 10.25 -12.41
N SER A 212 6.08 9.15 -11.89
CA SER A 212 6.65 8.40 -10.75
C SER A 212 7.83 7.49 -11.12
N LYS A 213 7.81 6.79 -12.27
CA LYS A 213 8.97 6.06 -12.83
C LYS A 213 10.09 7.06 -13.16
N TRP A 214 9.77 8.24 -13.68
CA TRP A 214 10.71 9.35 -13.87
C TRP A 214 11.25 9.88 -12.54
N LYS A 215 10.43 10.02 -11.48
CA LYS A 215 10.92 10.35 -10.12
C LYS A 215 11.82 9.26 -9.52
N ARG A 216 11.51 7.97 -9.72
CA ARG A 216 12.38 6.83 -9.32
C ARG A 216 13.71 6.87 -10.06
N VAL A 217 13.69 7.11 -11.37
CA VAL A 217 14.90 7.26 -12.21
C VAL A 217 15.70 8.48 -11.76
N ILE A 218 15.09 9.66 -11.63
CA ILE A 218 15.78 10.90 -11.20
C ILE A 218 16.37 10.74 -9.80
N ASN A 219 15.64 10.18 -8.84
CA ASN A 219 16.17 9.92 -7.49
C ASN A 219 17.32 8.92 -7.53
N ALA A 220 17.26 7.88 -8.36
CA ALA A 220 18.37 6.95 -8.56
C ALA A 220 19.58 7.65 -9.18
N THR A 221 19.43 8.52 -10.19
CA THR A 221 20.55 9.27 -10.78
C THR A 221 21.16 10.27 -9.81
N VAL A 222 20.33 10.95 -9.01
CA VAL A 222 20.78 11.89 -7.96
C VAL A 222 21.55 11.14 -6.87
N VAL A 223 21.04 10.01 -6.39
CA VAL A 223 21.72 9.13 -5.42
C VAL A 223 23.03 8.60 -5.99
N VAL A 224 23.06 8.13 -7.24
CA VAL A 224 24.28 7.67 -7.91
C VAL A 224 25.30 8.80 -8.07
N SER A 225 24.86 10.01 -8.44
CA SER A 225 25.73 11.18 -8.56
C SER A 225 26.29 11.65 -7.21
N HIS A 226 25.51 11.50 -6.14
CA HIS A 226 25.91 11.82 -4.77
C HIS A 226 26.88 10.77 -4.22
N MET A 227 26.58 9.48 -4.43
CA MET A 227 27.46 8.36 -4.06
C MET A 227 28.78 8.38 -4.82
N ARG A 228 28.79 8.71 -6.12
CA ARG A 228 30.03 8.89 -6.90
C ARG A 228 30.88 10.05 -6.35
N ARG A 229 30.24 11.11 -5.85
CA ARG A 229 30.91 12.25 -5.22
C ARG A 229 31.52 11.89 -3.86
N LEU A 230 30.86 11.02 -3.10
CA LEU A 230 31.34 10.48 -1.83
C LEU A 230 32.46 9.44 -2.03
N GLN A 231 32.40 8.63 -3.09
CA GLN A 231 33.47 7.69 -3.46
C GLN A 231 34.75 8.40 -3.90
N LEU A 232 34.64 9.55 -4.57
CA LEU A 232 35.79 10.39 -4.91
C LEU A 232 36.38 11.13 -3.70
N ALA A 233 35.62 11.26 -2.61
CA ALA A 233 36.04 11.93 -1.38
C ALA A 233 36.69 10.98 -0.35
N HIS A 234 36.63 9.65 -0.54
CA HIS A 234 37.20 8.65 0.36
C HIS A 234 38.21 7.73 -0.32
N ALA A 235 39.43 8.24 -0.55
CA ALA A 235 40.63 7.42 -0.67
C ALA A 235 41.49 7.63 0.62
N ASP A 236 41.74 6.54 1.36
CA ASP A 236 42.09 6.47 2.80
C ASP A 236 43.52 6.91 3.20
N PRO A 237 43.93 6.88 4.51
CA PRO A 237 44.38 5.61 5.15
C PRO A 237 44.04 5.52 6.68
N PRO A 238 44.56 4.54 7.49
CA PRO A 238 43.80 3.50 8.18
C PRO A 238 43.60 3.72 9.71
N ALA A 239 42.74 2.88 10.32
CA ALA A 239 42.28 2.88 11.73
C ALA A 239 43.36 2.53 12.79
N PRO A 240 43.09 2.76 14.10
CA PRO A 240 42.63 1.63 14.94
C PRO A 240 41.66 1.95 16.13
N ASN A 241 40.79 0.96 16.46
CA ASN A 241 40.38 0.39 17.77
C ASN A 241 40.02 1.33 18.97
N THR A 242 38.97 1.21 19.80
CA THR A 242 38.04 0.14 20.27
C THR A 242 36.79 0.81 20.96
N PRO A 243 36.00 0.20 21.87
CA PRO A 243 34.57 -0.11 21.71
C PRO A 243 33.66 0.73 22.63
N THR A 244 32.32 0.55 22.59
CA THR A 244 31.40 0.46 23.76
C THR A 244 29.91 0.39 23.33
N THR A 245 29.22 -0.61 23.87
CA THR A 245 27.77 -0.92 24.12
C THR A 245 26.68 0.07 23.64
N ALA A 246 25.49 -0.35 23.19
CA ALA A 246 24.48 -1.14 23.91
C ALA A 246 23.40 -1.73 22.95
N PRO A 247 22.59 -2.73 23.37
CA PRO A 247 21.68 -3.44 22.48
C PRO A 247 20.34 -2.71 22.33
N VAL A 248 19.89 -2.50 21.09
CA VAL A 248 18.50 -2.12 20.80
C VAL A 248 17.76 -3.38 20.34
N SER A 249 16.79 -3.78 21.16
CA SER A 249 15.87 -4.88 20.94
C SER A 249 14.99 -4.62 19.70
N MET A 250 15.47 -5.02 18.53
CA MET A 250 14.73 -4.93 17.26
C MET A 250 14.60 -6.29 16.54
N GLY A 251 15.02 -7.37 17.20
CA GLY A 251 15.25 -8.67 16.55
C GLY A 251 14.15 -9.73 16.67
N MET A 252 13.10 -9.54 17.48
CA MET A 252 12.15 -10.64 17.76
C MET A 252 10.78 -10.49 17.07
N CYS A 253 10.41 -9.32 16.57
CA CYS A 253 9.11 -9.11 15.93
C CYS A 253 9.05 -9.66 14.49
N VAL A 254 10.15 -9.53 13.73
CA VAL A 254 10.22 -9.93 12.31
C VAL A 254 10.15 -11.46 12.15
N LEU A 255 10.75 -12.20 13.08
CA LEU A 255 10.82 -13.67 13.00
C LEU A 255 9.49 -14.36 13.35
N SER A 256 8.68 -13.80 14.26
CA SER A 256 7.38 -14.37 14.62
C SER A 256 6.29 -14.10 13.58
N ILE A 257 6.35 -12.99 12.84
CA ILE A 257 5.34 -12.66 11.81
C ILE A 257 5.57 -13.50 10.53
N MET A 258 6.83 -13.78 10.19
CA MET A 258 7.19 -14.43 8.93
C MET A 258 7.00 -15.96 8.89
N GLY A 259 6.99 -16.63 10.05
CA GLY A 259 6.63 -18.05 10.13
C GLY A 259 5.13 -18.34 9.88
N TRP A 260 4.28 -17.33 10.03
CA TRP A 260 2.82 -17.51 10.08
C TRP A 260 2.12 -17.25 8.74
N VAL A 261 2.64 -16.33 7.92
CA VAL A 261 2.15 -16.12 6.54
C VAL A 261 2.37 -17.37 5.67
N CYS A 262 3.35 -18.21 6.03
CA CYS A 262 3.71 -19.42 5.29
C CYS A 262 2.86 -20.67 5.62
N SER A 263 1.95 -20.65 6.60
CA SER A 263 1.30 -21.87 7.08
C SER A 263 -0.03 -22.25 6.41
N GLY A 264 -0.58 -21.44 5.50
CA GLY A 264 -1.58 -21.90 4.51
C GLY A 264 -2.75 -22.78 5.00
N ARG A 265 -3.21 -22.64 6.25
CA ARG A 265 -4.35 -23.39 6.78
C ARG A 265 -5.48 -22.43 7.13
N TYR A 266 -6.46 -22.33 6.24
CA TYR A 266 -7.83 -22.07 6.67
C TYR A 266 -8.76 -23.11 6.03
N LEU A 267 -9.44 -23.82 6.94
CA LEU A 267 -10.76 -24.40 6.83
C LEU A 267 -10.93 -25.58 5.86
N SER A 268 -10.84 -26.75 6.48
CA SER A 268 -11.53 -28.00 6.16
C SER A 268 -12.90 -27.82 5.48
N GLU A 269 -13.10 -28.56 4.39
CA GLU A 269 -14.40 -28.91 3.82
C GLU A 269 -15.32 -29.54 4.89
N PRO A 270 -16.65 -29.27 4.87
CA PRO A 270 -17.57 -30.05 5.67
C PRO A 270 -17.77 -31.44 5.07
N ALA A 271 -17.77 -32.45 5.94
CA ALA A 271 -18.25 -33.79 5.65
C ALA A 271 -19.78 -33.85 5.54
#